data_AF-A3Y9T5-F1
#
_entry.id   AF-A3Y9T5-F1
#
_cell.length_a   1.000
_cell.length_b   1.000
_cell.length_c   1.000
_cell.angle_alpha   90.00
_cell.angle_beta   90.00
_cell.angle_gamma   90.00
#
_symmetry.space_group_name_H-M   'P 1'
#
loop_
_entity.id
_entity.type
_entity.pdbx_description
1 polymer ?
#
loop_
_entity_poly.entity_id
_entity_poly.type
_entity_poly.pdbx_seq_one_letter_code
_entity_poly.pdbx_strand_id
1 'polypeptide(L)'
;MKLVQKISIFLCLTTSLVKADNFPESYFEKELKNINQTVTIDLKDIKPGETLEVNALGRSVLIYRRTAKDLRYLSNHYGDDVVDPLNKNWKKAVDYRPSTLDSVWKKVLSDTQEQYELKHDRSLLKDYMIVLGHSPFSSCAIYATPKPTHKHAIFYDVCKRTEYDSSGRVLKNIGYSKSDTFNLHIPPYKVIDSTKIELGLKTPSKHDQAEQIDKIDYSGLTPQETLWLAAHNNDFETIKKSIQQGASPNKMQYRGSALDYAITGSSYEVVTYLLAKGAKPTAVTNDMIEIVGRNDIYKLLESLKNQ
;
A
#
# COMPACT_ATOMS: atom_id res chain seq x y z
N MET A 1 -8.64 69.74 19.75
CA MET A 1 -9.56 68.60 20.00
C MET A 1 -9.69 67.83 18.68
N LYS A 2 -8.81 66.88 18.34
CA LYS A 2 -8.76 65.46 18.75
C LYS A 2 -10.10 64.72 18.61
N LEU A 3 -10.29 64.03 17.48
CA LEU A 3 -10.61 62.60 17.46
C LEU A 3 -10.25 62.02 16.08
N VAL A 4 -9.04 61.45 15.95
CA VAL A 4 -8.71 60.57 14.82
C VAL A 4 -8.79 59.15 15.36
N GLN A 5 -9.79 58.43 14.89
CA GLN A 5 -10.11 57.07 15.26
C GLN A 5 -9.03 56.13 14.69
N LYS A 6 -8.18 55.59 15.57
CA LYS A 6 -7.23 54.52 15.21
C LYS A 6 -8.03 53.24 14.96
N ILE A 7 -8.12 52.84 13.70
CA ILE A 7 -8.54 51.49 13.33
C ILE A 7 -7.31 50.59 13.50
N SER A 8 -7.30 49.84 14.60
CA SER A 8 -6.34 48.75 14.80
C SER A 8 -6.72 47.60 13.88
N ILE A 9 -5.98 47.44 12.78
CA ILE A 9 -6.02 46.24 11.96
C ILE A 9 -5.39 45.12 12.79
N PHE A 10 -6.22 44.23 13.33
CA PHE A 10 -5.77 42.97 13.90
C PHE A 10 -5.30 42.10 12.73
N LEU A 11 -3.99 42.17 12.43
CA LEU A 11 -3.33 41.23 11.54
C LEU A 11 -3.31 39.88 12.27
N CYS A 12 -4.35 39.08 12.07
CA CYS A 12 -4.38 37.70 12.49
C CYS A 12 -3.35 36.96 11.61
N LEU A 13 -2.11 36.94 12.06
CA LEU A 13 -1.08 36.02 11.60
C LEU A 13 -1.56 34.62 11.99
N THR A 14 -2.42 34.04 11.15
CA THR A 14 -2.57 32.59 11.12
C THR A 14 -1.20 32.08 10.71
N THR A 15 -0.45 31.60 11.69
CA THR A 15 0.76 30.83 11.46
C THR A 15 0.39 29.74 10.47
N SER A 16 0.88 29.89 9.23
CA SER A 16 0.83 28.84 8.22
C SER A 16 1.40 27.59 8.88
N LEU A 17 0.55 26.58 9.05
CA LEU A 17 0.98 25.22 9.37
C LEU A 17 2.10 24.90 8.38
N VAL A 18 3.30 24.69 8.91
CA VAL A 18 4.47 24.28 8.14
C VAL A 18 4.12 22.93 7.53
N LYS A 19 3.69 22.93 6.28
CA LYS A 19 3.47 21.73 5.49
C LYS A 19 4.84 21.22 5.07
N ALA A 20 5.08 19.93 5.21
CA ALA A 20 6.28 19.31 4.66
C ALA A 20 6.08 19.20 3.13
N ASP A 21 6.78 20.05 2.38
CA ASP A 21 6.50 20.44 0.98
C ASP A 21 6.84 19.42 -0.13
N ASN A 22 6.96 18.11 0.16
CA ASN A 22 7.55 17.19 -0.82
C ASN A 22 6.60 16.14 -1.40
N PHE A 23 5.31 16.17 -1.09
CA PHE A 23 4.30 15.34 -1.75
C PHE A 23 3.23 16.24 -2.36
N PRO A 24 2.54 15.83 -3.43
CA PRO A 24 1.28 16.48 -3.77
C PRO A 24 0.40 16.38 -2.53
N GLU A 25 0.12 17.51 -1.88
CA GLU A 25 -0.68 17.56 -0.65
C GLU A 25 -2.00 16.80 -0.84
N SER A 26 -2.52 16.88 -2.06
CA SER A 26 -3.69 16.15 -2.52
C SER A 26 -3.60 14.63 -2.39
N TYR A 27 -2.42 14.00 -2.46
CA TYR A 27 -2.32 12.53 -2.45
C TYR A 27 -2.63 11.94 -1.07
N PHE A 28 -1.93 12.38 -0.02
CA PHE A 28 -2.15 11.87 1.33
C PHE A 28 -3.55 12.18 1.83
N GLU A 29 -4.02 13.41 1.62
CA GLU A 29 -5.36 13.82 2.04
C GLU A 29 -6.44 13.04 1.28
N LYS A 30 -6.27 12.82 -0.03
CA LYS A 30 -7.21 12.02 -0.83
C LYS A 30 -7.20 10.55 -0.43
N GLU A 31 -6.03 9.95 -0.20
CA GLU A 31 -5.94 8.56 0.25
C GLU A 31 -6.54 8.40 1.66
N LEU A 32 -6.22 9.28 2.60
CA LEU A 32 -6.86 9.27 3.93
C LEU A 32 -8.37 9.48 3.84
N LYS A 33 -8.83 10.40 3.00
CA LYS A 33 -10.26 10.60 2.75
C LYS A 33 -10.93 9.35 2.15
N ASN A 34 -10.28 8.67 1.21
CA ASN A 34 -10.77 7.43 0.63
C ASN A 34 -10.83 6.31 1.68
N ILE A 35 -9.83 6.21 2.56
CA ILE A 35 -9.79 5.20 3.63
C ILE A 35 -10.83 5.51 4.72
N ASN A 36 -11.13 6.78 4.95
CA ASN A 36 -12.19 7.25 5.86
C ASN A 36 -13.61 7.14 5.27
N GLN A 37 -13.73 6.62 4.04
CA GLN A 37 -14.99 6.18 3.48
C GLN A 37 -15.15 4.69 3.71
N THR A 38 -16.36 4.19 3.46
CA THR A 38 -16.64 2.78 3.56
C THR A 38 -17.24 2.20 2.29
N VAL A 39 -16.87 0.94 2.00
CA VAL A 39 -17.39 0.16 0.89
C VAL A 39 -18.01 -1.11 1.44
N THR A 40 -19.30 -1.32 1.16
CA THR A 40 -20.01 -2.54 1.55
C THR A 40 -19.70 -3.65 0.56
N ILE A 41 -19.31 -4.82 1.07
CA ILE A 41 -19.03 -6.02 0.27
C ILE A 41 -19.97 -7.14 0.69
N ASP A 42 -20.64 -7.74 -0.29
CA ASP A 42 -21.45 -8.95 -0.12
C ASP A 42 -20.55 -10.18 -0.27
N LEU A 43 -20.62 -11.09 0.70
CA LEU A 43 -19.80 -12.29 0.78
C LEU A 43 -20.53 -13.54 0.26
N LYS A 44 -21.84 -13.45 0.00
CA LYS A 44 -22.69 -14.63 -0.27
C LYS A 44 -22.23 -15.45 -1.49
N ASP A 45 -21.68 -14.77 -2.50
CA ASP A 45 -21.36 -15.35 -3.80
C ASP A 45 -19.95 -15.97 -3.83
N ILE A 46 -19.13 -15.71 -2.81
CA ILE A 46 -17.78 -16.30 -2.68
C ILE A 46 -17.94 -17.72 -2.18
N LYS A 47 -17.52 -18.76 -2.93
CA LYS A 47 -17.61 -20.16 -2.47
C LYS A 47 -16.39 -20.55 -1.64
N PRO A 48 -16.48 -21.57 -0.77
CA PRO A 48 -15.31 -22.06 -0.04
C PRO A 48 -14.17 -22.42 -0.98
N GLY A 49 -12.98 -21.86 -0.74
CA GLY A 49 -11.79 -22.01 -1.58
C GLY A 49 -11.63 -20.91 -2.64
N GLU A 50 -12.63 -20.03 -2.83
CA GLU A 50 -12.54 -18.91 -3.76
C GLU A 50 -12.00 -17.65 -3.07
N THR A 51 -11.27 -16.86 -3.86
CA THR A 51 -10.80 -15.52 -3.49
C THR A 51 -11.50 -14.49 -4.36
N LEU A 52 -12.18 -13.54 -3.74
CA LEU A 52 -12.65 -12.33 -4.38
C LEU A 52 -11.60 -11.23 -4.21
N GLU A 53 -11.16 -10.63 -5.31
CA GLU A 53 -10.35 -9.42 -5.29
C GLU A 53 -11.23 -8.19 -5.50
N VAL A 54 -11.11 -7.20 -4.61
CA VAL A 54 -11.81 -5.93 -4.72
C VAL A 54 -10.82 -4.78 -4.68
N ASN A 55 -11.02 -3.78 -5.54
CA ASN A 55 -10.29 -2.51 -5.44
C ASN A 55 -11.08 -1.60 -4.51
N ALA A 56 -10.57 -1.37 -3.29
CA ALA A 56 -11.21 -0.56 -2.28
C ALA A 56 -10.16 0.27 -1.53
N LEU A 57 -10.54 1.50 -1.14
CA LEU A 57 -9.69 2.38 -0.33
C LEU A 57 -8.32 2.70 -0.99
N GLY A 58 -8.27 2.73 -2.32
CA GLY A 58 -7.01 2.97 -3.07
C GLY A 58 -6.09 1.74 -3.18
N ARG A 59 -6.49 0.56 -2.68
CA ARG A 59 -5.70 -0.69 -2.77
C ARG A 59 -6.53 -1.88 -3.23
N SER A 60 -5.84 -2.92 -3.70
CA SER A 60 -6.41 -4.25 -3.83
C SER A 60 -6.59 -4.88 -2.45
N VAL A 61 -7.74 -5.49 -2.22
CA VAL A 61 -8.08 -6.28 -1.03
C VAL A 61 -8.52 -7.67 -1.49
N LEU A 62 -7.91 -8.69 -0.91
CA LEU A 62 -8.23 -10.09 -1.18
C LEU A 62 -9.13 -10.63 -0.06
N ILE A 63 -10.26 -11.20 -0.46
CA ILE A 63 -11.26 -11.80 0.43
C ILE A 63 -11.35 -13.28 0.08
N TYR A 64 -10.72 -14.13 0.89
CA TYR A 64 -10.71 -15.57 0.73
C TYR A 64 -11.75 -16.23 1.64
N ARG A 65 -12.66 -17.03 1.08
CA ARG A 65 -13.56 -17.87 1.88
C ARG A 65 -12.90 -19.20 2.19
N ARG A 66 -12.63 -19.45 3.47
CA ARG A 66 -11.95 -20.66 3.94
C ARG A 66 -12.76 -21.92 3.65
N THR A 67 -12.03 -22.99 3.33
CA THR A 67 -12.59 -24.34 3.24
C THR A 67 -12.64 -25.01 4.61
N ALA A 68 -13.39 -26.11 4.72
CA ALA A 68 -13.37 -26.94 5.93
C ALA A 68 -11.96 -27.51 6.23
N LYS A 69 -11.11 -27.70 5.21
CA LYS A 69 -9.71 -28.13 5.38
C LYS A 69 -8.90 -27.04 6.08
N ASP A 70 -9.06 -25.79 5.66
CA ASP A 70 -8.37 -24.64 6.26
C ASP A 70 -8.77 -24.46 7.72
N LEU A 71 -10.06 -24.52 8.02
CA LEU A 71 -10.56 -24.38 9.39
C LEU A 71 -10.02 -25.47 10.33
N ARG A 72 -9.89 -26.72 9.84
CA ARG A 72 -9.28 -27.82 10.60
C ARG A 72 -7.77 -27.63 10.78
N TYR A 73 -7.08 -27.14 9.76
CA TYR A 73 -5.66 -26.81 9.87
C TYR A 73 -5.41 -25.76 10.96
N LEU A 74 -6.19 -24.67 10.93
CA LEU A 74 -6.08 -23.59 11.91
C LEU A 74 -6.44 -24.04 13.35
N SER A 75 -7.31 -25.03 13.52
CA SER A 75 -7.66 -25.55 14.85
C SER A 75 -6.65 -26.56 15.40
N ASN A 76 -6.05 -27.40 14.55
CA ASN A 76 -5.32 -28.60 14.99
C ASN A 76 -3.79 -28.47 14.95
N HIS A 77 -3.24 -27.59 14.11
CA HIS A 77 -1.79 -27.46 13.89
C HIS A 77 -1.34 -26.04 14.14
N TYR A 78 -1.37 -25.64 15.41
CA TYR A 78 -1.11 -24.26 15.78
C TYR A 78 0.39 -23.92 15.76
N GLY A 79 0.82 -23.25 14.69
CA GLY A 79 2.11 -22.53 14.68
C GLY A 79 3.32 -23.31 14.18
N ASP A 80 3.19 -24.62 13.96
CA ASP A 80 4.28 -25.47 13.49
C ASP A 80 4.86 -24.97 12.15
N ASP A 81 3.97 -24.75 11.19
CA ASP A 81 4.31 -24.42 9.81
C ASP A 81 4.47 -22.92 9.54
N VAL A 82 4.29 -22.04 10.53
CA VAL A 82 4.28 -20.58 10.33
C VAL A 82 5.29 -19.84 11.20
N VAL A 83 5.73 -18.67 10.73
CA VAL A 83 6.81 -17.88 11.35
C VAL A 83 6.32 -17.05 12.53
N ASP A 84 5.20 -16.33 12.35
CA ASP A 84 4.59 -15.48 13.38
C ASP A 84 3.15 -15.94 13.68
N PRO A 85 2.98 -17.06 14.42
CA PRO A 85 1.67 -17.69 14.61
C PRO A 85 0.64 -16.83 15.35
N LEU A 86 1.12 -15.95 16.24
CA LEU A 86 0.32 -15.09 17.12
C LEU A 86 0.24 -13.64 16.63
N ASN A 87 0.80 -13.35 15.45
CA ASN A 87 0.86 -12.00 14.89
C ASN A 87 1.63 -11.00 15.78
N LYS A 88 2.63 -11.45 16.55
CA LYS A 88 3.39 -10.60 17.50
C LYS A 88 4.30 -9.58 16.82
N ASN A 89 4.64 -9.79 15.55
CA ASN A 89 5.48 -8.87 14.78
C ASN A 89 4.68 -7.76 14.09
N TRP A 90 3.37 -7.64 14.33
CA TRP A 90 2.52 -6.69 13.60
C TRP A 90 3.02 -5.24 13.66
N LYS A 91 3.54 -4.78 14.81
CA LYS A 91 4.10 -3.42 14.95
C LYS A 91 5.28 -3.20 14.00
N LYS A 92 6.22 -4.15 14.00
CA LYS A 92 7.38 -4.13 13.09
C LYS A 92 6.95 -4.20 11.62
N ALA A 93 5.92 -4.99 11.32
CA ALA A 93 5.37 -5.08 9.97
C ALA A 93 4.79 -3.73 9.52
N VAL A 94 4.04 -3.05 10.38
CA VAL A 94 3.45 -1.73 10.10
C VAL A 94 4.51 -0.64 9.97
N ASP A 95 5.57 -0.71 10.78
CA ASP A 95 6.68 0.25 10.74
C ASP A 95 7.60 0.04 9.52
N TYR A 96 7.64 -1.18 8.99
CA TYR A 96 8.42 -1.50 7.79
C TYR A 96 7.74 -0.92 6.55
N ARG A 97 8.37 0.08 5.93
CA ARG A 97 7.85 0.80 4.76
C ARG A 97 8.75 0.56 3.56
N PRO A 98 8.44 -0.41 2.69
CA PRO A 98 9.23 -0.65 1.48
C PRO A 98 9.04 0.45 0.44
N SER A 99 7.92 1.19 0.50
CA SER A 99 7.64 2.31 -0.39
C SER A 99 6.99 3.49 0.32
N THR A 100 7.01 4.66 -0.32
CA THR A 100 6.32 5.85 0.23
C THR A 100 4.80 5.74 0.20
N LEU A 101 4.23 4.91 -0.69
CA LEU A 101 2.79 4.61 -0.75
C LEU A 101 2.28 3.93 0.52
N ASP A 102 3.16 3.29 1.28
CA ASP A 102 2.83 2.62 2.54
C ASP A 102 2.74 3.59 3.72
N SER A 103 3.20 4.84 3.57
CA SER A 103 3.18 5.84 4.66
C SER A 103 1.76 6.23 5.08
N VAL A 104 0.78 6.29 4.15
CA VAL A 104 -0.63 6.51 4.51
C VAL A 104 -1.13 5.33 5.35
N TRP A 105 -0.86 4.12 4.86
CA TRP A 105 -1.38 2.89 5.42
C TRP A 105 -0.76 2.53 6.75
N LYS A 106 0.49 2.93 7.02
CA LYS A 106 1.11 2.83 8.34
C LYS A 106 0.18 3.37 9.43
N LYS A 107 -0.37 4.58 9.26
CA LYS A 107 -1.25 5.23 10.25
C LYS A 107 -2.53 4.42 10.50
N VAL A 108 -3.17 4.03 9.41
CA VAL A 108 -4.42 3.25 9.43
C VAL A 108 -4.22 1.88 10.05
N LEU A 109 -3.10 1.22 9.72
CA LEU A 109 -2.76 -0.09 10.23
C LEU A 109 -2.35 -0.02 11.72
N SER A 110 -1.65 1.04 12.15
CA SER A 110 -1.33 1.27 13.57
C SER A 110 -2.57 1.30 14.46
N ASP A 111 -3.68 1.86 13.96
CA ASP A 111 -4.94 1.92 14.70
C ASP A 111 -5.73 0.61 14.72
N THR A 112 -5.46 -0.30 13.79
CA THR A 112 -6.37 -1.41 13.49
C THR A 112 -5.76 -2.80 13.61
N GLN A 113 -4.43 -2.96 13.54
CA GLN A 113 -3.81 -4.29 13.52
C GLN A 113 -3.82 -5.01 14.88
N GLU A 114 -3.80 -4.28 16.00
CA GLU A 114 -3.70 -4.87 17.35
C GLU A 114 -4.80 -5.88 17.65
N GLN A 115 -6.02 -5.65 17.13
CA GLN A 115 -7.17 -6.53 17.38
C GLN A 115 -6.97 -7.97 16.85
N TYR A 116 -6.00 -8.20 15.97
CA TYR A 116 -5.68 -9.52 15.41
C TYR A 116 -4.50 -10.20 16.13
N GLU A 117 -3.85 -9.52 17.06
CA GLU A 117 -2.83 -10.12 17.91
C GLU A 117 -3.45 -11.23 18.77
N LEU A 118 -2.73 -12.33 18.92
CA LEU A 118 -3.16 -13.53 19.65
C LEU A 118 -4.41 -14.24 19.08
N LYS A 119 -4.97 -13.79 17.96
CA LYS A 119 -6.04 -14.49 17.23
C LYS A 119 -5.46 -15.49 16.24
N HIS A 120 -5.80 -16.77 16.38
CA HIS A 120 -5.26 -17.85 15.53
C HIS A 120 -5.70 -17.73 14.06
N ASP A 121 -6.93 -17.28 13.83
CA ASP A 121 -7.53 -17.10 12.51
C ASP A 121 -7.31 -15.70 11.93
N ARG A 122 -6.77 -14.76 12.72
CA ARG A 122 -6.53 -13.36 12.37
C ARG A 122 -7.73 -12.75 11.61
N SER A 123 -8.95 -13.00 12.10
CA SER A 123 -10.17 -12.55 11.44
C SER A 123 -11.27 -12.18 12.45
N LEU A 124 -12.22 -11.36 12.01
CA LEU A 124 -13.47 -11.08 12.71
C LEU A 124 -14.59 -12.03 12.26
N LEU A 125 -14.44 -12.68 11.10
CA LEU A 125 -15.30 -13.75 10.61
C LEU A 125 -14.45 -14.98 10.34
N LYS A 126 -14.59 -16.02 11.16
CA LYS A 126 -13.75 -17.23 11.09
C LYS A 126 -13.73 -17.89 9.70
N ASP A 127 -14.79 -17.76 8.93
CA ASP A 127 -14.89 -18.36 7.59
C ASP A 127 -14.18 -17.54 6.50
N TYR A 128 -13.72 -16.34 6.80
CA TYR A 128 -13.12 -15.43 5.82
C TYR A 128 -11.75 -14.92 6.27
N MET A 129 -10.82 -14.86 5.33
CA MET A 129 -9.58 -14.10 5.47
C MET A 129 -9.64 -12.87 4.57
N ILE A 130 -9.35 -11.70 5.14
CA ILE A 130 -9.38 -10.43 4.43
C ILE A 130 -8.00 -9.81 4.60
N VAL A 131 -7.26 -9.63 3.51
CA VAL A 131 -5.89 -9.09 3.51
C VAL A 131 -5.73 -8.01 2.47
N LEU A 132 -4.80 -7.08 2.70
CA LEU A 132 -4.32 -6.19 1.65
C LEU A 132 -3.62 -7.04 0.57
N GLY A 133 -3.91 -6.76 -0.69
CA GLY A 133 -3.30 -7.40 -1.85
C GLY A 133 -1.86 -6.96 -2.12
N HIS A 134 -1.17 -6.39 -1.12
CA HIS A 134 0.21 -5.92 -1.24
C HIS A 134 1.06 -6.50 -0.09
N SER A 135 2.27 -6.92 -0.43
CA SER A 135 3.21 -7.51 0.51
C SER A 135 3.69 -6.51 1.55
N PRO A 136 3.74 -6.90 2.84
CA PRO A 136 4.36 -6.07 3.88
C PRO A 136 5.89 -5.94 3.71
N PHE A 137 6.53 -6.71 2.83
CA PHE A 137 8.00 -6.67 2.64
C PHE A 137 8.46 -5.97 1.38
N SER A 138 7.68 -6.08 0.31
CA SER A 138 8.10 -5.68 -1.03
C SER A 138 7.17 -4.66 -1.66
N SER A 139 6.00 -4.41 -1.05
CA SER A 139 4.88 -3.69 -1.65
C SER A 139 4.40 -4.30 -2.97
N CYS A 140 4.87 -5.51 -3.35
CA CYS A 140 4.41 -6.21 -4.55
C CYS A 140 3.04 -6.82 -4.35
N ALA A 141 2.35 -7.10 -5.46
CA ALA A 141 1.04 -7.72 -5.44
C ALA A 141 1.09 -9.11 -4.78
N ILE A 142 0.05 -9.38 -3.99
CA ILE A 142 -0.22 -10.70 -3.43
C ILE A 142 -1.25 -11.37 -4.32
N TYR A 143 -0.99 -12.63 -4.65
CA TYR A 143 -1.88 -13.44 -5.47
C TYR A 143 -2.41 -14.62 -4.66
N ALA A 144 -3.60 -15.10 -4.99
CA ALA A 144 -4.03 -16.43 -4.57
C ALA A 144 -3.15 -17.47 -5.30
N THR A 145 -2.55 -18.43 -4.59
CA THR A 145 -1.58 -19.35 -5.19
C THR A 145 -2.28 -20.47 -5.98
N PRO A 146 -2.08 -20.55 -7.31
CA PRO A 146 -2.69 -21.62 -8.10
C PRO A 146 -1.90 -22.94 -8.00
N LYS A 147 -0.61 -22.87 -7.63
CA LYS A 147 0.30 -24.02 -7.54
C LYS A 147 1.22 -23.88 -6.32
N PRO A 148 0.70 -24.10 -5.10
CA PRO A 148 1.47 -23.92 -3.89
C PRO A 148 2.57 -24.97 -3.74
N THR A 149 3.73 -24.55 -3.23
CA THR A 149 4.80 -25.46 -2.77
C THR A 149 4.51 -26.00 -1.37
N HIS A 150 3.78 -25.25 -0.54
CA HIS A 150 3.30 -25.69 0.76
C HIS A 150 1.82 -26.08 0.74
N LYS A 151 1.47 -27.25 1.31
CA LYS A 151 0.11 -27.83 1.29
C LYS A 151 -1.02 -26.97 1.91
N HIS A 152 -0.65 -25.92 2.63
CA HIS A 152 -1.53 -24.95 3.31
C HIS A 152 -1.43 -23.53 2.76
N ALA A 153 -0.64 -23.29 1.71
CA ALA A 153 -0.51 -21.96 1.13
C ALA A 153 -1.78 -21.56 0.37
N ILE A 154 -2.21 -20.33 0.62
CA ILE A 154 -3.35 -19.66 -0.01
C ILE A 154 -2.89 -18.41 -0.74
N PHE A 155 -1.98 -17.63 -0.16
CA PHE A 155 -1.47 -16.40 -0.76
C PHE A 155 0.01 -16.51 -1.11
N TYR A 156 0.46 -15.71 -2.08
CA TYR A 156 1.82 -15.72 -2.60
C TYR A 156 2.32 -14.31 -2.91
N ASP A 157 3.49 -13.95 -2.37
CA ASP A 157 4.26 -12.77 -2.77
C ASP A 157 5.20 -13.14 -3.92
N VAL A 158 4.95 -12.57 -5.10
CA VAL A 158 5.74 -12.83 -6.32
C VAL A 158 7.18 -12.34 -6.25
N CYS A 159 7.44 -11.26 -5.49
CA CYS A 159 8.75 -10.64 -5.40
C CYS A 159 9.65 -11.34 -4.38
N LYS A 160 9.09 -11.79 -3.26
CA LYS A 160 9.84 -12.52 -2.22
C LYS A 160 9.77 -14.03 -2.38
N ARG A 161 8.84 -14.53 -3.21
CA ARG A 161 8.51 -15.95 -3.34
C ARG A 161 8.04 -16.54 -2.01
N THR A 162 7.40 -15.72 -1.18
CA THR A 162 6.91 -16.08 0.15
C THR A 162 5.46 -16.56 0.04
N GLU A 163 5.16 -17.69 0.65
CA GLU A 163 3.79 -18.22 0.74
C GLU A 163 3.17 -17.90 2.10
N TYR A 164 1.86 -17.69 2.11
CA TYR A 164 1.08 -17.44 3.32
C TYR A 164 -0.10 -18.38 3.40
N ASP A 165 -0.46 -18.75 4.63
CA ASP A 165 -1.58 -19.66 4.89
C ASP A 165 -2.95 -18.97 4.79
N SER A 166 -4.01 -19.72 5.10
CA SER A 166 -5.40 -19.22 5.14
C SER A 166 -5.68 -18.15 6.22
N SER A 167 -4.71 -17.80 7.07
CA SER A 167 -4.76 -16.67 8.02
C SER A 167 -3.80 -15.55 7.64
N GLY A 168 -3.26 -15.58 6.41
CA GLY A 168 -2.27 -14.63 5.92
C GLY A 168 -0.96 -14.68 6.70
N ARG A 169 -0.62 -15.80 7.33
CA ARG A 169 0.61 -15.97 8.10
C ARG A 169 1.71 -16.55 7.24
N VAL A 170 2.94 -16.06 7.41
CA VAL A 170 4.08 -16.53 6.62
C VAL A 170 4.35 -18.00 6.90
N LEU A 171 4.42 -18.82 5.85
CA LEU A 171 4.72 -20.24 5.92
C LEU A 171 6.23 -20.50 5.89
N LYS A 172 6.68 -21.50 6.65
CA LYS A 172 8.04 -22.03 6.62
C LYS A 172 8.15 -23.09 5.52
N ASN A 173 8.44 -22.68 4.29
CA ASN A 173 8.48 -23.56 3.12
C ASN A 173 9.75 -23.37 2.27
N ILE A 174 9.80 -24.04 1.11
CA ILE A 174 10.89 -23.87 0.14
C ILE A 174 10.78 -22.48 -0.48
N GLY A 175 11.83 -21.66 -0.29
CA GLY A 175 11.89 -20.28 -0.82
C GLY A 175 11.66 -19.20 0.22
N TYR A 176 11.16 -19.55 1.41
CA TYR A 176 11.09 -18.63 2.55
C TYR A 176 12.48 -18.15 2.99
N SER A 177 12.65 -16.85 3.23
CA SER A 177 13.84 -16.28 3.86
C SER A 177 13.62 -16.06 5.36
N LYS A 178 14.65 -16.26 6.18
CA LYS A 178 14.59 -15.97 7.64
C LYS A 178 14.24 -14.51 7.97
N SER A 179 14.38 -13.59 7.01
CA SER A 179 13.96 -12.20 7.12
C SER A 179 12.44 -12.01 7.05
N ASP A 180 11.70 -12.98 6.50
CA ASP A 180 10.30 -12.81 6.11
C ASP A 180 9.39 -13.04 7.33
N THR A 181 9.43 -12.12 8.29
CA THR A 181 8.81 -12.32 9.60
C THR A 181 7.41 -11.72 9.79
N PHE A 182 6.89 -11.01 8.78
CA PHE A 182 5.63 -10.29 8.79
C PHE A 182 4.50 -11.02 8.07
N ASN A 183 3.41 -11.28 8.82
CA ASN A 183 2.14 -11.71 8.25
C ASN A 183 1.52 -10.60 7.38
N LEU A 184 0.64 -10.98 6.45
CA LEU A 184 -0.08 -10.03 5.61
C LEU A 184 -0.92 -9.07 6.46
N HIS A 185 -0.94 -7.80 6.05
CA HIS A 185 -1.77 -6.78 6.67
C HIS A 185 -3.25 -7.02 6.39
N ILE A 186 -4.08 -6.71 7.38
CA ILE A 186 -5.53 -6.79 7.29
C ILE A 186 -6.07 -5.38 7.14
N PRO A 187 -6.85 -5.03 6.09
CA PRO A 187 -7.44 -3.70 5.99
C PRO A 187 -8.40 -3.42 7.15
N PRO A 188 -8.71 -2.15 7.45
CA PRO A 188 -9.80 -1.84 8.36
C PRO A 188 -11.11 -2.36 7.78
N TYR A 189 -11.86 -3.14 8.56
CA TYR A 189 -13.22 -3.55 8.19
C TYR A 189 -14.08 -3.81 9.41
N LYS A 190 -15.38 -3.86 9.19
CA LYS A 190 -16.38 -4.25 10.19
C LYS A 190 -17.28 -5.33 9.64
N VAL A 191 -17.76 -6.18 10.53
CA VAL A 191 -18.75 -7.21 10.22
C VAL A 191 -20.13 -6.57 10.39
N ILE A 192 -20.96 -6.61 9.35
CA ILE A 192 -22.37 -6.23 9.44
C ILE A 192 -23.17 -7.46 9.86
N ASP A 193 -22.97 -8.57 9.16
CA ASP A 193 -23.54 -9.89 9.46
C ASP A 193 -22.65 -10.99 8.85
N SER A 194 -23.08 -12.26 8.93
CA SER A 194 -22.31 -13.41 8.42
C SER A 194 -22.10 -13.44 6.90
N THR A 195 -22.82 -12.59 6.16
CA THR A 195 -22.81 -12.50 4.70
C THR A 195 -22.31 -11.15 4.19
N LYS A 196 -21.97 -10.21 5.08
CA LYS A 196 -21.67 -8.84 4.67
C LYS A 196 -20.65 -8.15 5.57
N ILE A 197 -19.72 -7.45 4.94
CA ILE A 197 -18.73 -6.62 5.62
C ILE A 197 -18.73 -5.20 5.06
N GLU A 198 -18.14 -4.30 5.82
CA GLU A 198 -17.88 -2.93 5.43
C GLU A 198 -16.35 -2.70 5.51
N LEU A 199 -15.70 -2.48 4.37
CA LEU A 199 -14.28 -2.12 4.29
C LEU A 199 -14.11 -0.62 4.51
N GLY A 200 -13.08 -0.21 5.25
CA GLY A 200 -12.74 1.19 5.50
C GLY A 200 -12.97 1.62 6.94
N LEU A 201 -12.63 2.88 7.21
CA LEU A 201 -12.82 3.52 8.50
C LEU A 201 -14.01 4.47 8.43
N LYS A 202 -15.11 4.18 9.14
CA LYS A 202 -16.24 5.14 9.25
C LYS A 202 -15.85 6.41 10.03
N THR A 203 -14.82 6.31 10.86
CA THR A 203 -14.28 7.39 11.68
C THR A 203 -12.84 7.66 11.28
N PRO A 204 -12.40 8.93 11.21
CA PRO A 204 -11.03 9.26 10.88
C PRO A 204 -10.01 8.55 11.79
N SER A 205 -8.79 8.34 11.29
CA SER A 205 -7.74 7.64 12.04
C SER A 205 -7.33 8.48 13.25
N LYS A 206 -6.84 7.86 14.32
CA LYS A 206 -6.34 8.61 15.48
C LYS A 206 -5.04 9.36 15.16
N HIS A 207 -4.42 9.04 14.03
CA HIS A 207 -3.16 9.59 13.55
C HIS A 207 -3.32 10.51 12.34
N ASP A 208 -4.43 11.24 12.22
CA ASP A 208 -4.77 12.12 11.09
C ASP A 208 -3.80 13.29 10.83
N GLN A 209 -2.76 13.47 11.65
CA GLN A 209 -1.72 14.45 11.40
C GLN A 209 -0.75 13.94 10.33
N ALA A 210 -0.29 14.82 9.44
CA ALA A 210 0.78 14.49 8.50
C ALA A 210 2.07 14.17 9.28
N GLU A 211 2.44 12.89 9.43
CA GLU A 211 3.81 12.53 9.79
C GLU A 211 4.75 13.16 8.74
N GLN A 212 5.76 13.89 9.21
CA GLN A 212 6.87 14.29 8.36
C GLN A 212 7.52 13.01 7.83
N ILE A 213 7.43 12.78 6.53
CA ILE A 213 8.24 11.74 5.89
C ILE A 213 9.68 12.23 5.94
N ASP A 214 10.58 11.36 6.38
CA ASP A 214 12.00 11.66 6.44
C ASP A 214 12.44 12.23 5.09
N LYS A 215 12.98 13.45 5.13
CA LYS A 215 13.44 14.12 3.93
C LYS A 215 14.60 13.31 3.36
N ILE A 216 14.44 12.83 2.12
CA ILE A 216 15.51 12.15 1.41
C ILE A 216 16.62 13.18 1.12
N ASP A 217 17.85 12.83 1.50
CA ASP A 217 19.01 13.61 1.15
C ASP A 217 19.44 13.28 -0.29
N TYR A 218 19.27 14.25 -1.19
CA TYR A 218 19.71 14.16 -2.57
C TYR A 218 21.10 14.80 -2.80
N SER A 219 21.77 15.23 -1.73
CA SER A 219 23.07 15.89 -1.83
C SER A 219 24.11 14.99 -2.52
N GLY A 220 24.92 15.59 -3.40
CA GLY A 220 25.94 14.87 -4.17
C GLY A 220 25.43 14.06 -5.35
N LEU A 221 24.11 13.96 -5.59
CA LEU A 221 23.54 13.28 -6.76
C LEU A 221 23.48 14.21 -7.98
N THR A 222 23.65 13.63 -9.16
CA THR A 222 23.35 14.32 -10.43
C THR A 222 21.84 14.52 -10.60
N PRO A 223 21.38 15.49 -11.42
CA PRO A 223 19.95 15.66 -11.69
C PRO A 223 19.24 14.38 -12.16
N GLN A 224 19.95 13.50 -12.88
CA GLN A 224 19.40 12.23 -13.34
C GLN A 224 19.21 11.22 -12.21
N GLU A 225 20.19 11.08 -11.32
CA GLU A 225 20.10 10.18 -10.16
C GLU A 225 19.03 10.67 -9.19
N THR A 226 18.98 11.99 -8.97
CA THR A 226 17.91 12.65 -8.22
C THR A 226 16.55 12.34 -8.84
N LEU A 227 16.40 12.39 -10.17
CA LEU A 227 15.12 12.09 -10.83
C LEU A 227 14.65 10.66 -10.54
N TRP A 228 15.52 9.64 -10.64
CA TRP A 228 15.14 8.26 -10.34
C TRP A 228 14.73 8.08 -8.87
N LEU A 229 15.51 8.63 -7.93
CA LEU A 229 15.24 8.47 -6.50
C LEU A 229 14.00 9.26 -6.07
N ALA A 230 13.84 10.49 -6.56
CA ALA A 230 12.66 11.31 -6.29
C ALA A 230 11.40 10.67 -6.89
N ALA A 231 11.51 10.07 -8.08
CA ALA A 231 10.43 9.32 -8.70
C ALA A 231 10.03 8.08 -7.90
N HIS A 232 10.91 7.44 -7.13
CA HIS A 232 10.53 6.35 -6.24
C HIS A 232 9.92 6.83 -4.91
N ASN A 233 10.35 7.99 -4.43
CA ASN A 233 9.94 8.56 -3.15
C ASN A 233 8.77 9.55 -3.25
N ASN A 234 8.09 9.58 -4.40
CA ASN A 234 6.96 10.45 -4.70
C ASN A 234 7.25 11.95 -4.46
N ASP A 235 8.53 12.35 -4.61
CA ASP A 235 9.01 13.71 -4.35
C ASP A 235 8.77 14.61 -5.56
N PHE A 236 7.54 15.09 -5.67
CA PHE A 236 7.04 15.70 -6.91
C PHE A 236 7.78 16.97 -7.30
N GLU A 237 8.11 17.83 -6.32
CA GLU A 237 8.84 19.07 -6.58
C GLU A 237 10.29 18.80 -6.99
N THR A 238 10.93 17.80 -6.38
CA THR A 238 12.28 17.37 -6.78
C THR A 238 12.28 16.79 -8.19
N ILE A 239 11.28 15.98 -8.56
CA ILE A 239 11.09 15.46 -9.92
C ILE A 239 10.99 16.61 -10.94
N LYS A 240 10.16 17.62 -10.66
CA LYS A 240 10.01 18.81 -11.52
C LYS A 240 11.36 19.52 -11.70
N LYS A 241 12.06 19.78 -10.59
CA LYS A 241 13.35 20.47 -10.58
C LYS A 241 14.42 19.69 -11.35
N SER A 242 14.52 18.38 -11.16
CA SER A 242 15.49 17.53 -11.85
C SER A 242 15.29 17.57 -13.37
N ILE A 243 14.04 17.48 -13.85
CA ILE A 243 13.73 17.57 -15.28
C ILE A 243 14.07 18.97 -15.82
N GLN A 244 13.78 20.04 -15.07
CA GLN A 244 14.18 21.41 -15.45
C GLN A 244 15.70 21.58 -15.55
N GLN A 245 16.46 20.84 -14.75
CA GLN A 245 17.93 20.79 -14.77
C GLN A 245 18.49 19.87 -15.87
N GLY A 246 17.65 19.34 -16.76
CA GLY A 246 18.07 18.54 -17.91
C GLY A 246 18.09 17.04 -17.69
N ALA A 247 17.58 16.53 -16.56
CA ALA A 247 17.38 15.10 -16.39
C ALA A 247 16.36 14.58 -17.42
N SER A 248 16.67 13.44 -18.05
CA SER A 248 15.80 12.84 -19.04
C SER A 248 14.86 11.83 -18.38
N PRO A 249 13.53 11.91 -18.61
CA PRO A 249 12.58 10.94 -18.07
C PRO A 249 12.74 9.54 -18.70
N ASN A 250 13.40 9.44 -19.87
CA ASN A 250 13.61 8.20 -20.60
C ASN A 250 14.98 7.56 -20.34
N LYS A 251 15.88 8.24 -19.61
CA LYS A 251 17.19 7.64 -19.30
C LYS A 251 17.00 6.54 -18.28
N MET A 252 17.51 5.36 -18.62
CA MET A 252 17.41 4.15 -17.81
C MET A 252 18.68 3.96 -16.98
N GLN A 253 18.51 3.33 -15.82
CA GLN A 253 19.58 2.69 -15.06
C GLN A 253 19.22 1.21 -14.84
N TYR A 254 19.97 0.52 -13.97
CA TYR A 254 19.82 -0.90 -13.68
C TYR A 254 18.37 -1.34 -13.39
N ARG A 255 17.57 -0.53 -12.67
CA ARG A 255 16.19 -0.87 -12.31
C ARG A 255 15.11 -0.24 -13.20
N GLY A 256 15.50 0.45 -14.28
CA GLY A 256 14.57 1.09 -15.22
C GLY A 256 14.70 2.61 -15.30
N SER A 257 13.69 3.22 -15.90
CA SER A 257 13.51 4.67 -16.07
C SER A 257 12.84 5.30 -14.85
N ALA A 258 12.76 6.64 -14.82
CA ALA A 258 12.02 7.35 -13.77
C ALA A 258 10.55 6.89 -13.65
N LEU A 259 9.94 6.50 -14.78
CA LEU A 259 8.57 5.97 -14.81
C LEU A 259 8.47 4.63 -14.06
N ASP A 260 9.44 3.74 -14.22
CA ASP A 260 9.45 2.43 -13.55
C ASP A 260 9.66 2.58 -12.04
N TYR A 261 10.53 3.50 -11.61
CA TYR A 261 10.67 3.88 -10.20
C TYR A 261 9.37 4.48 -9.63
N ALA A 262 8.64 5.28 -10.40
CA ALA A 262 7.36 5.84 -9.98
C ALA A 262 6.25 4.79 -9.84
N ILE A 263 6.22 3.80 -10.72
CA ILE A 263 5.23 2.71 -10.63
C ILE A 263 5.39 1.91 -9.34
N THR A 264 6.63 1.67 -8.93
CA THR A 264 6.96 0.86 -7.73
C THR A 264 6.80 1.59 -6.41
N GLY A 265 6.81 2.92 -6.38
CA GLY A 265 6.88 3.65 -5.11
C GLY A 265 6.12 4.97 -5.03
N SER A 266 5.45 5.40 -6.11
CA SER A 266 4.85 6.75 -6.19
C SER A 266 3.41 6.79 -6.67
N SER A 267 2.83 7.97 -6.47
CA SER A 267 1.43 8.28 -6.74
C SER A 267 1.09 8.22 -8.22
N TYR A 268 -0.21 8.09 -8.50
CA TYR A 268 -0.75 8.22 -9.85
C TYR A 268 -0.35 9.57 -10.48
N GLU A 269 -0.36 10.64 -9.69
CA GLU A 269 -0.02 12.00 -10.10
C GLU A 269 1.45 12.10 -10.59
N VAL A 270 2.40 11.47 -9.92
CA VAL A 270 3.80 11.42 -10.40
C VAL A 270 3.90 10.66 -11.72
N VAL A 271 3.22 9.52 -11.83
CA VAL A 271 3.23 8.71 -13.07
C VAL A 271 2.66 9.52 -14.25
N THR A 272 1.50 10.14 -14.09
CA THR A 272 0.89 10.98 -15.14
C THR A 272 1.79 12.14 -15.54
N TYR A 273 2.45 12.79 -14.57
CA TYR A 273 3.37 13.88 -14.87
C TYR A 273 4.60 13.42 -15.67
N LEU A 274 5.21 12.30 -15.30
CA LEU A 274 6.36 11.75 -16.04
C LEU A 274 5.97 11.40 -17.49
N LEU A 275 4.80 10.79 -17.68
CA LEU A 275 4.24 10.53 -19.02
C LEU A 275 4.02 11.83 -19.80
N ALA A 276 3.46 12.86 -19.17
CA ALA A 276 3.28 14.18 -19.79
C ALA A 276 4.61 14.90 -20.11
N LYS A 277 5.71 14.53 -19.44
CA LYS A 277 7.08 14.96 -19.78
C LYS A 277 7.76 14.07 -20.81
N GLY A 278 7.02 13.16 -21.43
CA GLY A 278 7.49 12.31 -22.52
C GLY A 278 8.21 11.05 -22.07
N ALA A 279 8.03 10.60 -20.82
CA ALA A 279 8.45 9.26 -20.41
C ALA A 279 7.72 8.21 -21.27
N LYS A 280 8.45 7.23 -21.76
CA LYS A 280 7.94 6.17 -22.65
C LYS A 280 7.86 4.85 -21.90
N PRO A 281 6.67 4.28 -21.69
CA PRO A 281 6.52 2.92 -21.20
C PRO A 281 7.26 1.92 -22.09
N THR A 282 7.85 0.91 -21.47
CA THR A 282 8.52 -0.21 -22.14
C THR A 282 7.84 -1.54 -21.78
N ALA A 283 8.32 -2.66 -22.33
CA ALA A 283 7.86 -3.98 -21.88
C ALA A 283 8.08 -4.18 -20.37
N VAL A 284 9.25 -3.77 -19.87
CA VAL A 284 9.60 -3.82 -18.43
C VAL A 284 8.63 -2.99 -17.59
N THR A 285 8.13 -1.88 -18.12
CA THR A 285 7.12 -1.05 -17.44
C THR A 285 5.82 -1.81 -17.22
N ASN A 286 5.36 -2.58 -18.22
CA ASN A 286 4.14 -3.39 -18.08
C ASN A 286 4.35 -4.53 -17.07
N ASP A 287 5.50 -5.20 -17.15
CA ASP A 287 5.85 -6.26 -16.18
C ASP A 287 5.85 -5.70 -14.76
N MET A 288 6.41 -4.49 -14.55
CA MET A 288 6.45 -3.85 -13.25
C MET A 288 5.03 -3.54 -12.73
N ILE A 289 4.16 -3.00 -13.60
CA ILE A 289 2.76 -2.70 -13.24
C ILE A 289 2.03 -3.94 -12.75
N GLU A 290 2.21 -5.07 -13.43
CA GLU A 290 1.62 -6.36 -13.04
C GLU A 290 2.22 -6.85 -11.70
N ILE A 291 3.54 -6.85 -11.58
CA ILE A 291 4.26 -7.30 -10.37
C ILE A 291 3.82 -6.52 -9.12
N VAL A 292 3.63 -5.21 -9.23
CA VAL A 292 3.17 -4.36 -8.11
C VAL A 292 1.65 -4.21 -8.01
N GLY A 293 0.89 -4.76 -8.97
CA GLY A 293 -0.58 -4.72 -8.95
C GLY A 293 -1.19 -3.33 -9.19
N ARG A 294 -0.52 -2.46 -9.95
CA ARG A 294 -0.97 -1.08 -10.24
C ARG A 294 -1.98 -1.01 -11.39
N ASN A 295 -3.15 -1.60 -11.17
CA ASN A 295 -4.25 -1.66 -12.13
C ASN A 295 -4.74 -0.27 -12.60
N ASP A 296 -4.61 0.75 -11.75
CA ASP A 296 -4.86 2.15 -12.08
C ASP A 296 -3.93 2.67 -13.18
N ILE A 297 -2.64 2.32 -13.09
CA ILE A 297 -1.63 2.69 -14.10
C ILE A 297 -1.81 1.87 -15.38
N TYR A 298 -2.13 0.58 -15.27
CA TYR A 298 -2.46 -0.24 -16.44
C TYR A 298 -3.57 0.39 -17.27
N LYS A 299 -4.69 0.77 -16.63
CA LYS A 299 -5.82 1.45 -17.30
C LYS A 299 -5.43 2.80 -17.90
N LEU A 300 -4.59 3.58 -17.21
CA LEU A 300 -4.05 4.83 -17.73
C LEU A 300 -3.29 4.58 -19.04
N LEU A 301 -2.35 3.63 -19.07
CA LEU A 301 -1.56 3.34 -20.26
C LEU A 301 -2.42 2.83 -21.42
N GLU A 302 -3.41 1.98 -21.15
CA GLU A 302 -4.37 1.53 -22.17
C GLU A 302 -5.18 2.71 -22.75
N SER A 303 -5.61 3.66 -21.91
CA SER A 303 -6.34 4.84 -22.38
C SER A 303 -5.50 5.74 -23.30
N LEU A 304 -4.19 5.81 -23.07
CA LEU A 304 -3.26 6.61 -23.88
C LEU A 304 -2.92 5.96 -25.22
N LYS A 305 -2.99 4.63 -25.35
CA LYS A 305 -2.79 3.92 -26.63
C LYS A 305 -3.94 4.13 -27.61
N ASN A 306 -5.12 4.46 -27.09
CA ASN A 306 -6.35 4.65 -27.86
C ASN A 306 -6.59 6.12 -28.27
N GLN A 307 -5.62 7.01 -28.03
CA GLN A 307 -5.61 8.42 -28.42
C GLN A 307 -4.61 8.67 -29.54
#